data_AF-A0A832CAJ9-F1
#
_entry.id   AF-A0A832CAJ9-F1
#
_cell.length_a   1.000
_cell.length_b   1.000
_cell.length_c   1.000
_cell.angle_alpha   90.00
_cell.angle_beta   90.00
_cell.angle_gamma   90.00
#
_symmetry.space_group_name_H-M   'P 1'
#
loop_
_entity.id
_entity.type
_entity.pdbx_description
1 polymer ?
#
loop_
_entity_poly.entity_id
_entity_poly.type
_entity_poly.pdbx_seq_one_letter_code
_entity_poly.pdbx_strand_id
1 'polypeptide(L)'
;MIEYILYTIGGFLVATIGSMSGIGGGVFMVPLFYHMGYPIEKAIGTSLLVIVFNSISASINYWRRGVLKPGKWVLMVILMIPASMVGAQTTALAPRKILTVVVSTIIIIFGINMLVRSLRGRVQ
;
A
#
# COMPACT_ATOMS: atom_id res chain seq x y z
N MET A 1 18.07 13.02 -15.80
CA MET A 1 17.99 11.63 -16.32
C MET A 1 18.32 10.59 -15.24
N ILE A 2 19.40 10.77 -14.46
CA ILE A 2 19.80 9.86 -13.37
C ILE A 2 18.73 9.69 -12.29
N GLU A 3 18.08 10.78 -11.87
CA GLU A 3 17.02 10.70 -10.85
C GLU A 3 15.82 9.83 -11.26
N TYR A 4 15.38 9.91 -12.52
CA TYR A 4 14.27 9.09 -13.02
C TYR A 4 14.61 7.60 -13.02
N ILE A 5 15.86 7.25 -13.32
CA ILE A 5 16.35 5.87 -13.25
C ILE A 5 16.34 5.40 -11.80
N LEU A 6 16.83 6.23 -10.86
CA LEU A 6 16.83 5.92 -9.43
C LEU A 6 15.41 5.71 -8.88
N TYR A 7 14.45 6.55 -9.25
CA TYR A 7 13.05 6.41 -8.81
C TYR A 7 12.37 5.19 -9.42
N THR A 8 12.70 4.82 -10.66
CA THR A 8 12.14 3.62 -11.30
C THR A 8 12.67 2.35 -10.64
N ILE A 9 13.98 2.28 -10.38
CA ILE A 9 14.61 1.17 -9.66
C ILE A 9 14.10 1.11 -8.22
N GLY A 10 14.02 2.26 -7.55
CA GLY A 10 13.49 2.36 -6.18
C GLY A 10 12.04 1.90 -6.10
N GLY A 11 11.17 2.35 -7.02
CA GLY A 11 9.78 1.93 -7.11
C GLY A 11 9.64 0.43 -7.38
N PHE A 12 10.48 -0.14 -8.24
CA PHE A 12 10.52 -1.58 -8.50
C PHE A 12 10.90 -2.37 -7.25
N LEU A 13 12.00 -2.02 -6.60
CA LEU A 13 12.47 -2.69 -5.38
C LEU A 13 11.43 -2.61 -4.26
N VAL A 14 10.85 -1.42 -4.07
CA VAL A 14 9.78 -1.18 -3.10
C VAL A 14 8.54 -2.03 -3.38
N ALA A 15 8.12 -2.11 -4.64
CA ALA A 15 6.98 -2.93 -5.04
C ALA A 15 7.25 -4.43 -4.80
N THR A 16 8.44 -4.92 -5.13
CA THR A 16 8.85 -6.31 -4.87
C THR A 16 8.84 -6.60 -3.38
N ILE A 17 9.52 -5.80 -2.55
CA ILE A 17 9.59 -6.00 -1.09
C ILE A 17 8.18 -5.90 -0.47
N GLY A 18 7.39 -4.94 -0.92
CA GLY A 18 6.05 -4.71 -0.41
C GLY A 18 5.03 -5.78 -0.82
N SER A 19 5.19 -6.40 -1.99
CA SER A 19 4.39 -7.55 -2.41
C SER A 19 4.75 -8.82 -1.63
N MET A 20 6.05 -9.05 -1.37
CA MET A 20 6.52 -10.14 -0.50
C MET A 20 6.01 -10.01 0.94
N SER A 21 5.89 -8.77 1.42
CA SER A 21 5.36 -8.48 2.76
C SER A 21 3.84 -8.72 2.89
N GLY A 22 3.13 -8.97 1.78
CA GLY A 22 1.69 -9.22 1.76
C GLY A 22 0.80 -7.98 1.95
N ILE A 23 1.39 -6.79 2.09
CA ILE A 23 0.69 -5.51 2.33
C ILE A 23 0.43 -4.76 1.00
N GLY A 24 1.07 -5.17 -0.10
CA GLY A 24 0.79 -4.64 -1.44
C GLY A 24 1.59 -3.40 -1.84
N GLY A 25 2.76 -3.15 -1.24
CA GLY A 25 3.72 -2.11 -1.67
C GLY A 25 3.34 -0.64 -1.43
N GLY A 26 2.07 -0.36 -1.13
CA GLY A 26 1.54 1.00 -0.96
C GLY A 26 2.22 1.83 0.12
N VAL A 27 2.56 1.23 1.27
CA VAL A 27 3.13 1.92 2.45
C VAL A 27 4.45 2.65 2.11
N PHE A 28 5.23 2.08 1.19
CA PHE A 28 6.51 2.65 0.77
C PHE A 28 6.40 3.51 -0.50
N MET A 29 5.36 3.33 -1.31
CA MET A 29 5.10 4.13 -2.51
C MET A 29 4.70 5.57 -2.18
N VAL A 30 3.88 5.78 -1.16
CA VAL A 30 3.44 7.14 -0.74
C VAL A 30 4.62 8.05 -0.36
N PRO A 31 5.55 7.66 0.54
CA PRO A 31 6.70 8.50 0.87
C PRO A 31 7.66 8.67 -0.32
N LEU A 32 7.79 7.67 -1.21
CA LEU A 32 8.58 7.78 -2.43
C LEU A 32 8.03 8.88 -3.35
N PHE A 33 6.73 8.85 -3.65
CA PHE A 33 6.09 9.89 -4.49
C PHE A 33 6.09 11.26 -3.82
N TYR A 34 5.93 11.32 -2.50
CA TYR A 34 6.05 12.58 -1.76
C TYR A 34 7.47 13.16 -1.87
N HIS A 35 8.51 12.32 -1.79
CA HIS A 35 9.90 12.74 -1.97
C HIS A 35 10.19 13.19 -3.40
N MET A 36 9.50 12.63 -4.40
CA MET A 36 9.56 13.08 -5.79
C MET A 36 8.88 14.45 -6.02
N GLY A 37 8.39 15.12 -4.97
CA GLY A 37 7.78 16.45 -5.04
C GLY A 37 6.29 16.46 -5.34
N TYR A 38 5.62 15.30 -5.36
CA TYR A 38 4.18 15.26 -5.54
C TYR A 38 3.45 15.74 -4.27
N PRO A 39 2.34 16.50 -4.42
CA PRO A 39 1.42 16.75 -3.33
C PRO A 39 0.98 15.43 -2.68
N ILE A 40 0.80 15.43 -1.36
CA ILE A 40 0.47 14.20 -0.61
C ILE A 40 -0.86 13.59 -1.10
N GLU A 41 -1.84 14.41 -1.51
CA GLU A 41 -3.10 13.90 -2.06
C GLU A 41 -2.86 13.09 -3.34
N LYS A 42 -1.99 13.60 -4.23
CA LYS A 42 -1.61 12.91 -5.48
C LYS A 42 -0.79 11.67 -5.21
N ALA A 43 0.16 11.72 -4.27
CA ALA A 43 1.00 10.59 -3.87
C ALA A 43 0.15 9.42 -3.31
N ILE A 44 -0.88 9.73 -2.52
CA ILE A 44 -1.83 8.72 -2.01
C ILE A 44 -2.60 8.11 -3.18
N GLY A 45 -3.16 8.94 -4.08
CA GLY A 45 -3.92 8.46 -5.24
C GLY A 45 -3.10 7.60 -6.21
N THR A 46 -1.85 7.98 -6.52
CA THR A 46 -0.97 7.18 -7.39
C THR A 46 -0.56 5.87 -6.73
N SER A 47 -0.31 5.86 -5.42
CA SER A 47 -0.02 4.62 -4.70
C SER A 47 -1.19 3.62 -4.74
N LEU A 48 -2.42 4.11 -4.65
CA LEU A 48 -3.64 3.30 -4.75
C LEU A 48 -3.73 2.57 -6.10
N LEU A 49 -3.38 3.23 -7.20
CA LEU A 49 -3.32 2.58 -8.52
C LEU A 49 -2.33 1.40 -8.51
N VAL A 50 -1.14 1.59 -7.95
CA VAL A 50 -0.14 0.51 -7.84
C VAL A 50 -0.65 -0.64 -6.99
N ILE A 51 -1.33 -0.35 -5.87
CA ILE A 51 -1.95 -1.36 -4.99
C ILE A 51 -2.99 -2.18 -5.75
N VAL A 52 -3.79 -1.58 -6.65
CA VAL A 52 -4.77 -2.31 -7.46
C VAL A 52 -4.09 -3.35 -8.34
N PHE A 53 -3.04 -2.97 -9.09
CA PHE A 53 -2.30 -3.92 -9.93
C PHE A 53 -1.63 -5.04 -9.10
N ASN A 54 -1.01 -4.69 -7.98
CA ASN A 54 -0.43 -5.66 -7.05
C ASN A 54 -1.48 -6.63 -6.49
N SER A 55 -2.65 -6.10 -6.12
CA SER A 55 -3.73 -6.89 -5.55
C SER A 55 -4.33 -7.85 -6.58
N ILE A 56 -4.46 -7.43 -7.83
CA ILE A 56 -4.90 -8.31 -8.93
C ILE A 56 -3.89 -9.45 -9.11
N SER A 57 -2.59 -9.13 -9.20
CA SER A 57 -1.52 -10.12 -9.34
C SER A 57 -1.51 -11.12 -8.17
N ALA A 58 -1.60 -10.61 -6.94
CA ALA A 58 -1.68 -11.43 -5.74
C ALA A 58 -2.93 -12.32 -5.75
N SER A 59 -4.09 -11.77 -6.11
CA SER A 59 -5.37 -12.50 -6.17
C SER A 59 -5.32 -13.65 -7.18
N ILE A 60 -4.75 -13.41 -8.37
CA ILE A 60 -4.56 -14.46 -9.38
C ILE A 60 -3.65 -15.58 -8.83
N ASN A 61 -2.56 -15.22 -8.15
CA ASN A 61 -1.66 -16.20 -7.54
C ASN A 61 -2.34 -17.01 -6.43
N TYR A 62 -3.15 -16.38 -5.58
CA TYR A 62 -3.93 -17.08 -4.56
C TYR A 62 -5.01 -17.98 -5.17
N TRP A 63 -5.63 -17.55 -6.27
CA TRP A 63 -6.58 -18.38 -7.01
C TRP A 63 -5.92 -19.64 -7.57
N ARG A 64 -4.76 -19.48 -8.23
CA ARG A 64 -4.00 -20.61 -8.79
C ARG A 64 -3.55 -21.62 -7.73
N ARG A 65 -3.32 -21.17 -6.50
CA ARG A 65 -2.92 -22.02 -5.37
C ARG A 65 -4.11 -22.71 -4.67
N GLY A 66 -5.35 -22.47 -5.10
CA GLY A 66 -6.55 -23.10 -4.51
C GLY A 66 -6.84 -22.68 -3.06
N VAL A 67 -6.18 -21.63 -2.56
CA VAL A 67 -6.31 -21.17 -1.16
C VAL A 67 -7.55 -20.28 -0.95
N LEU A 68 -8.17 -19.81 -2.02
CA LEU A 68 -9.38 -18.99 -1.97
C LEU A 68 -10.60 -19.87 -1.67
N LYS A 69 -11.11 -19.78 -0.43
CA LYS A 69 -12.40 -20.38 -0.07
C LYS A 69 -13.52 -19.56 -0.74
N PRO A 70 -14.28 -20.13 -1.70
CA PRO A 70 -15.38 -19.42 -2.33
C PRO A 70 -16.44 -19.12 -1.26
N GLY A 71 -16.72 -17.83 -1.04
CA GLY A 71 -17.72 -17.37 -0.07
C GLY A 71 -17.20 -16.36 0.95
N LYS A 72 -15.98 -16.50 1.48
CA LYS A 72 -15.47 -15.55 2.49
C LYS A 72 -15.08 -14.18 1.92
N TRP A 73 -14.64 -14.15 0.66
CA TRP A 73 -14.22 -12.91 0.00
C TRP A 73 -15.41 -12.00 -0.38
N VAL A 74 -16.61 -12.58 -0.57
CA VAL A 74 -17.81 -11.84 -0.97
C VAL A 74 -18.21 -10.82 0.10
N LEU A 75 -18.22 -11.23 1.37
CA LEU A 75 -18.51 -10.33 2.48
C LEU A 75 -17.50 -9.17 2.56
N MET A 76 -16.22 -9.46 2.31
CA MET A 76 -15.18 -8.43 2.28
C MET A 76 -15.42 -7.42 1.16
N VAL A 77 -15.75 -7.88 -0.05
CA VAL A 77 -16.03 -6.99 -1.19
C VAL A 77 -17.24 -6.09 -0.92
N ILE A 78 -18.32 -6.66 -0.37
CA ILE A 78 -19.54 -5.90 -0.03
C ILE A 78 -19.24 -4.79 1.00
N LEU A 79 -18.37 -5.05 1.98
CA LEU A 79 -17.99 -4.05 2.98
C LEU A 79 -16.97 -3.03 2.43
N MET A 80 -16.06 -3.46 1.56
CA MET A 80 -14.99 -2.60 1.01
C MET A 80 -15.53 -1.54 0.05
N ILE A 81 -16.56 -1.84 -0.75
CA ILE A 81 -17.14 -0.87 -1.69
C ILE A 81 -17.63 0.40 -0.96
N PRO A 82 -18.57 0.36 -0.01
CA PRO A 82 -19.05 1.55 0.68
C PRO A 82 -17.95 2.20 1.53
N ALA A 83 -17.08 1.41 2.18
CA ALA A 83 -15.96 1.95 2.94
C ALA A 83 -14.99 2.76 2.06
N SER A 84 -14.69 2.28 0.85
CA SER A 84 -13.83 2.99 -0.10
C SER A 84 -14.46 4.30 -0.60
N MET A 85 -15.77 4.31 -0.84
CA MET A 85 -16.51 5.50 -1.26
C MET A 85 -16.50 6.58 -0.17
N VAL A 86 -16.78 6.20 1.08
CA VAL A 86 -16.74 7.11 2.24
C VAL A 86 -15.31 7.63 2.46
N GLY A 87 -14.31 6.74 2.36
CA GLY A 87 -12.91 7.12 2.50
C GLY A 87 -12.43 8.10 1.41
N ALA A 88 -12.84 7.88 0.15
CA ALA A 88 -12.51 8.76 -0.96
C ALA A 88 -13.11 10.17 -0.79
N GLN A 89 -14.38 10.26 -0.39
CA GLN A 89 -15.04 11.55 -0.12
C GLN A 89 -14.39 12.28 1.06
N THR A 90 -14.10 11.55 2.14
CA THR A 90 -13.44 12.12 3.32
C THR A 90 -12.05 12.66 2.99
N THR A 91 -11.30 11.94 2.15
CA THR A 91 -9.95 12.36 1.70
C THR A 91 -10.01 13.62 0.85
N ALA A 92 -11.05 13.78 0.02
CA ALA A 92 -11.23 14.97 -0.83
C ALA A 92 -11.54 16.24 -0.02
N LEU A 93 -12.18 16.10 1.14
CA LEU A 93 -12.54 17.21 2.03
C LEU A 93 -11.49 17.48 3.12
N ALA A 94 -10.55 16.55 3.34
CA ALA A 94 -9.60 16.64 4.43
C ALA A 94 -8.43 17.60 4.11
N PRO A 95 -7.99 18.44 5.07
CA PRO A 95 -6.87 19.34 4.87
C PRO A 95 -5.55 18.56 4.78
N ARG A 96 -4.67 19.02 3.89
CA ARG A 96 -3.35 18.42 3.59
C ARG A 96 -2.55 18.02 4.83
N LYS A 97 -2.58 18.84 5.89
CA LYS A 97 -1.89 18.60 7.16
C LYS A 97 -2.37 17.31 7.84
N ILE A 98 -3.67 17.03 7.82
CA ILE A 98 -4.25 15.82 8.41
C ILE A 98 -3.83 14.61 7.60
N LEU A 99 -3.89 14.66 6.26
CA LEU A 99 -3.46 13.54 5.42
C LEU A 99 -1.99 13.20 5.66
N THR A 100 -1.11 14.19 5.72
CA THR A 100 0.31 13.97 6.01
C THR A 100 0.51 13.32 7.38
N VAL A 101 -0.13 13.83 8.43
CA VAL A 101 -0.01 13.25 9.79
C VAL A 101 -0.51 11.81 9.80
N VAL A 102 -1.71 11.54 9.28
CA VAL A 102 -2.30 10.20 9.27
C VAL A 102 -1.41 9.21 8.51
N VAL A 103 -0.97 9.57 7.30
CA VAL A 103 -0.08 8.72 6.49
C VAL A 103 1.26 8.48 7.20
N SER A 104 1.88 9.52 7.74
CA SER A 104 3.15 9.41 8.46
C SER A 104 3.02 8.51 9.68
N THR A 105 1.95 8.67 10.48
CA THR A 105 1.69 7.81 11.63
C THR A 105 1.50 6.35 11.22
N ILE A 106 0.73 6.09 10.15
CA ILE A 106 0.53 4.74 9.62
C ILE A 106 1.87 4.12 9.19
N ILE A 107 2.70 4.86 8.45
CA ILE A 107 4.02 4.39 8.00
C ILE A 107 4.92 4.05 9.20
N ILE A 108 4.96 4.90 10.23
CA ILE A 108 5.74 4.65 11.44
C ILE A 108 5.27 3.37 12.14
N ILE A 109 3.96 3.20 12.32
CA ILE A 109 3.38 1.99 12.93
C ILE A 109 3.76 0.74 12.12
N PHE A 110 3.67 0.80 10.78
CA PHE A 110 4.08 -0.31 9.93
C PHE A 110 5.58 -0.60 10.01
N GLY A 111 6.42 0.43 10.02
CA GLY A 111 7.87 0.31 10.17
C GLY A 111 8.24 -0.37 11.48
N ILE A 112 7.61 0.03 12.59
CA ILE A 112 7.81 -0.60 13.91
C ILE A 112 7.35 -2.06 13.88
N ASN A 113 6.16 -2.35 13.37
CA ASN A 113 5.64 -3.72 13.29
C ASN A 113 6.54 -4.63 12.43
N MET A 114 7.09 -4.11 11.34
CA MET A 114 8.02 -4.83 10.48
C MET A 114 9.35 -5.10 11.20
N LEU A 115 9.88 -4.12 11.93
CA LEU A 115 11.12 -4.27 12.71
C LEU A 115 10.95 -5.29 13.83
N VAL A 116 9.84 -5.22 14.57
CA VAL A 116 9.50 -6.20 15.61
C VAL A 116 9.33 -7.60 15.01
N ARG A 117 8.63 -7.76 13.88
CA ARG A 117 8.51 -9.05 13.19
C ARG A 117 9.86 -9.58 12.71
N SER A 118 10.73 -8.71 12.19
CA SER A 118 12.07 -9.11 11.76
C SER A 118 12.93 -9.62 12.92
N LEU A 119 12.81 -9.00 14.10
CA LEU A 119 13.50 -9.45 15.31
C LEU A 119 12.90 -10.75 15.87
N ARG A 120 11.57 -10.92 15.77
CA ARG A 120 10.86 -12.12 16.28
C ARG A 120 11.02 -13.33 15.37
N GLY A 121 11.19 -13.11 14.06
CA GLY A 121 11.38 -14.17 13.04
C GLY A 121 12.80 -14.75 12.95
N ARG A 122 13.77 -14.28 13.74
CA ARG A 122 15.11 -14.90 13.88
C ARG A 122 15.18 -15.97 14.98
N VAL A 123 14.05 -16.35 15.59
CA VAL A 123 13.97 -17.32 16.70
C VAL A 123 13.20 -18.60 16.31
N GLN A 124 12.97 -18.84 15.01
CA GLN A 124 12.52 -20.11 14.46
C GLN A 124 13.35 -20.45 13.22
#